data_AF-A0A260PQA1-F1
#
_entry.id   AF-A0A260PQA1-F1
#
_cell.length_a   1.000
_cell.length_b   1.000
_cell.length_c   1.000
_cell.angle_alpha   90.00
_cell.angle_beta   90.00
_cell.angle_gamma   90.00
#
_symmetry.space_group_name_H-M   'P 1'
#
loop_
_entity.id
_entity.type
_entity.pdbx_description
1 polymer ?
#
loop_
_entity_poly.entity_id
_entity_poly.type
_entity_poly.pdbx_seq_one_letter_code
_entity_poly.pdbx_strand_id
1 'polypeptide(L)'
;MSEIEAAPTPAEPFVVECLFGTPGPARWSDGTTRFSQWCFDELDGDGYLRSEREANTFECDGYVCRNPYNGATRPDPDAVTPLPTGTTSGRGYSCNSNECYWPDGSFVIGADRCGLACGEPPTSGDIQTRSGCEAGYITDPDLCKSVGN
;
A
#
# COMPACT_ATOMS: atom_id res chain seq x y z
N MET A 1 -48.84 -42.36 41.63
CA MET A 1 -48.09 -41.10 41.35
C MET A 1 -46.77 -41.56 40.77
N SER A 2 -46.59 -41.42 39.46
CA SER A 2 -45.29 -41.74 38.83
C SER A 2 -44.36 -40.57 39.08
N GLU A 3 -43.30 -40.81 39.84
CA GLU A 3 -42.14 -39.94 39.88
C GLU A 3 -41.53 -39.90 38.47
N ILE A 4 -41.50 -38.71 37.90
CA ILE A 4 -40.72 -38.41 36.70
C ILE A 4 -39.33 -38.11 37.23
N GLU A 5 -38.44 -39.10 37.16
CA GLU A 5 -37.03 -38.94 37.46
C GLU A 5 -36.46 -37.92 36.47
N ALA A 6 -36.09 -36.74 36.96
CA ALA A 6 -35.49 -35.69 36.13
C ALA A 6 -34.15 -36.23 35.59
N ALA A 7 -34.06 -36.40 34.27
CA ALA A 7 -32.82 -36.75 33.61
C ALA A 7 -31.71 -35.76 34.03
N PRO A 8 -30.47 -36.24 34.29
CA PRO A 8 -29.38 -35.35 34.67
C PRO A 8 -29.17 -34.32 33.56
N THR A 9 -29.30 -33.04 33.89
CA THR A 9 -28.94 -31.95 32.99
C THR A 9 -27.49 -32.15 32.58
N PRO A 10 -27.14 -32.19 31.27
CA PRO A 10 -25.76 -32.31 30.87
C PRO A 10 -25.00 -31.12 31.46
N ALA A 11 -23.99 -31.42 32.29
CA ALA A 11 -23.13 -30.39 32.85
C ALA A 11 -22.50 -29.60 31.70
N GLU A 12 -22.60 -28.27 31.74
CA GLU A 12 -21.91 -27.44 30.76
C GLU A 12 -20.41 -27.74 30.83
N PRO A 13 -19.74 -27.95 29.68
CA PRO A 13 -18.33 -28.28 29.67
C PRO A 13 -17.54 -27.14 30.30
N PHE A 14 -16.63 -27.48 31.21
CA PHE A 14 -15.77 -26.53 31.91
C PHE A 14 -14.30 -26.76 31.54
N VAL A 15 -13.45 -25.78 31.84
CA VAL A 15 -12.02 -25.86 31.59
C VAL A 15 -11.35 -26.78 32.62
N VAL A 16 -10.66 -27.81 32.15
CA VAL A 16 -9.88 -28.73 32.98
C VAL A 16 -8.43 -28.29 33.09
N GLU A 17 -7.87 -27.80 31.99
CA GLU A 17 -6.45 -27.42 31.91
C GLU A 17 -6.26 -26.30 30.88
N CYS A 18 -5.47 -25.29 31.23
CA CYS A 18 -4.97 -24.32 30.27
C CYS A 18 -3.73 -24.89 29.58
N LEU A 19 -3.80 -25.02 28.26
CA LEU A 19 -2.69 -25.49 27.44
C LEU A 19 -1.83 -24.30 27.01
N PHE A 20 -0.53 -24.54 26.86
CA PHE A 20 0.40 -23.51 26.40
C PHE A 20 0.14 -23.11 24.94
N GLY A 21 0.14 -21.81 24.67
CA GLY A 21 0.03 -21.22 23.34
C GLY A 21 -0.92 -20.03 23.30
N THR A 22 -0.72 -19.13 22.35
CA THR A 22 -1.67 -18.04 22.05
C THR A 22 -2.52 -18.48 20.85
N PRO A 23 -3.86 -18.37 20.92
CA PRO A 23 -4.66 -17.49 21.77
C PRO A 23 -5.24 -18.14 23.06
N GLY A 24 -4.53 -19.00 23.80
CA GLY A 24 -5.03 -19.59 25.06
C GLY A 24 -5.88 -20.85 24.84
N PRO A 25 -5.33 -21.92 24.23
CA PRO A 25 -6.05 -23.17 24.09
C PRO A 25 -6.32 -23.79 25.45
N ALA A 26 -7.53 -24.31 25.65
CA ALA A 26 -7.92 -24.99 26.88
C ALA A 26 -8.42 -26.40 26.57
N ARG A 27 -8.08 -27.36 27.44
CA ARG A 27 -8.69 -28.69 27.45
C ARG A 27 -9.97 -28.64 28.27
N TRP A 28 -11.07 -29.05 27.66
CA TRP A 28 -12.40 -29.03 28.27
C TRP A 28 -12.77 -30.39 28.84
N SER A 29 -13.72 -30.40 29.78
CA SER A 29 -14.20 -31.61 30.45
C SER A 29 -14.87 -32.61 29.49
N ASP A 30 -15.30 -32.15 28.31
CA ASP A 30 -15.81 -32.97 27.21
C ASP A 30 -14.70 -33.62 26.36
N GLY A 31 -13.42 -33.38 26.70
CA GLY A 31 -12.26 -33.87 25.98
C GLY A 31 -11.85 -33.03 24.77
N THR A 32 -12.61 -31.99 24.43
CA THR A 32 -12.26 -31.09 23.32
C THR A 32 -11.17 -30.10 23.71
N THR A 33 -10.45 -29.59 22.71
CA THR A 33 -9.53 -28.45 22.86
C THR A 33 -10.12 -27.27 22.11
N ARG A 34 -10.44 -26.19 22.82
CA ARG A 34 -10.98 -24.95 22.24
C ARG A 34 -10.55 -23.74 23.06
N PHE A 35 -10.69 -22.56 22.47
CA PHE A 35 -10.38 -21.27 23.11
C PHE A 35 -11.16 -21.09 24.42
N SER A 36 -10.50 -20.53 25.43
CA SER A 36 -11.11 -20.02 26.65
C SER A 36 -10.53 -18.66 26.98
N GLN A 37 -11.41 -17.66 27.16
CA GLN A 37 -10.98 -16.31 27.59
C GLN A 37 -10.24 -16.36 28.93
N TRP A 38 -10.69 -17.20 29.86
CA TRP A 38 -10.04 -17.34 31.17
C TRP A 38 -8.59 -17.85 31.05
N CYS A 39 -8.36 -18.87 30.21
CA CYS A 39 -6.99 -19.36 29.99
C CYS A 39 -6.13 -18.37 29.23
N PHE A 40 -6.73 -17.58 28.34
CA PHE A 40 -6.03 -16.51 27.66
C PHE A 40 -5.56 -15.43 28.64
N ASP A 41 -6.43 -14.99 29.56
CA ASP A 41 -6.09 -13.98 30.56
C ASP A 41 -5.04 -14.49 31.57
N GLU A 42 -5.16 -15.75 32.02
CA GLU A 42 -4.20 -16.40 32.93
C GLU A 42 -2.78 -16.52 32.32
N LEU A 43 -2.68 -16.64 30.99
CA LEU A 43 -1.43 -16.80 30.25
C LEU A 43 -0.87 -15.48 29.68
N ASP A 44 -1.18 -14.34 30.30
CA ASP A 44 -0.77 -12.99 29.85
C ASP A 44 -1.24 -12.64 28.43
N GLY A 45 -2.50 -12.93 28.14
CA GLY A 45 -3.14 -12.61 26.86
C GLY A 45 -3.09 -11.12 26.51
N ASP A 46 -3.19 -10.24 27.50
CA ASP A 46 -3.04 -8.78 27.30
C ASP A 46 -1.63 -8.40 26.84
N GLY A 47 -0.60 -9.00 27.43
CA GLY A 47 0.79 -8.84 26.99
C GLY A 47 1.00 -9.33 25.56
N TYR A 48 0.40 -10.47 25.20
CA TYR A 48 0.42 -10.98 23.83
C TYR A 48 -0.25 -10.01 22.85
N LEU A 49 -1.46 -9.51 23.14
CA LEU A 49 -2.14 -8.55 22.24
C LEU A 49 -1.38 -7.23 22.12
N ARG A 50 -0.75 -6.77 23.21
CA ARG A 50 0.12 -5.59 23.14
C ARG A 50 1.29 -5.86 22.21
N SER A 51 1.98 -6.99 22.35
CA SER A 51 3.09 -7.38 21.49
C SER A 51 2.68 -7.48 20.02
N GLU A 52 1.52 -8.09 19.73
CA GLU A 52 0.95 -8.15 18.38
C GLU A 52 0.65 -6.75 17.82
N ARG A 53 0.08 -5.84 18.62
CA ARG A 53 -0.15 -4.44 18.20
C ARG A 53 1.16 -3.71 17.92
N GLU A 54 2.14 -3.85 18.80
CA GLU A 54 3.47 -3.23 18.65
C GLU A 54 4.16 -3.77 17.41
N ALA A 55 4.16 -5.09 17.17
CA ALA A 55 4.73 -5.72 15.98
C ALA A 55 4.07 -5.25 14.67
N ASN A 56 2.80 -4.88 14.72
CA ASN A 56 2.03 -4.40 13.56
C ASN A 56 1.96 -2.86 13.46
N THR A 57 2.57 -2.11 14.38
CA THR A 57 2.61 -0.64 14.30
C THR A 57 3.78 -0.19 13.43
N PHE A 58 3.49 0.50 12.32
CA PHE A 58 4.49 1.02 11.41
C PHE A 58 4.22 2.50 11.11
N GLU A 59 5.26 3.30 11.19
CA GLU A 59 5.26 4.72 10.82
C GLU A 59 6.07 4.90 9.53
N CYS A 60 5.50 5.57 8.54
CA CYS A 60 6.10 5.67 7.21
C CYS A 60 6.57 7.11 6.91
N ASP A 61 7.77 7.23 6.36
CA ASP A 61 8.41 8.50 6.01
C ASP A 61 8.29 8.87 4.51
N GLY A 62 7.46 8.14 3.76
CA GLY A 62 7.29 8.28 2.31
C GLY A 62 8.25 7.42 1.49
N TYR A 63 9.19 6.72 2.13
CA TYR A 63 10.10 5.78 1.46
C TYR A 63 10.14 4.43 2.18
N VAL A 64 10.23 4.44 3.51
CA VAL A 64 10.34 3.26 4.36
C VAL A 64 9.38 3.38 5.54
N CYS A 65 8.60 2.34 5.76
CA CYS A 65 7.86 2.17 7.00
C CYS A 65 8.75 1.51 8.06
N ARG A 66 8.84 2.11 9.24
CA ARG A 66 9.63 1.63 10.38
C ARG A 66 8.72 1.33 11.55
N ASN A 67 8.97 0.22 12.22
CA ASN A 67 8.31 -0.11 13.46
C ASN A 67 9.11 0.51 14.64
N PRO A 68 8.50 1.38 15.46
CA PRO A 68 9.22 2.08 16.53
C PRO A 68 9.60 1.17 17.71
N TYR A 69 8.98 0.00 17.86
CA TYR A 69 9.18 -0.89 19.01
C TYR A 69 10.27 -1.94 18.77
N ASN A 70 10.44 -2.40 17.52
CA ASN A 70 11.41 -3.46 17.19
C ASN A 70 12.39 -3.09 16.07
N GLY A 71 12.25 -1.91 15.45
CA GLY A 71 13.12 -1.45 14.37
C GLY A 71 12.94 -2.18 13.04
N ALA A 72 11.94 -3.06 12.92
CA ALA A 72 11.63 -3.72 11.65
C ALA A 72 11.28 -2.68 10.59
N THR A 73 11.79 -2.89 9.37
CA THR A 73 11.56 -1.99 8.24
C THR A 73 10.91 -2.71 7.08
N ARG A 74 9.99 -2.05 6.40
CA ARG A 74 9.42 -2.49 5.12
C ARG A 74 9.35 -1.32 4.13
N PRO A 75 9.41 -1.56 2.82
CA PRO A 75 9.11 -0.54 1.83
C PRO A 75 7.74 0.07 2.10
N ASP A 76 7.63 1.39 1.97
CA ASP A 76 6.35 2.07 2.08
C ASP A 76 5.48 1.73 0.86
N PRO A 77 4.31 1.10 1.03
CA PRO A 77 3.43 0.75 -0.09
C PRO A 77 2.86 1.99 -0.80
N ASP A 78 2.82 3.13 -0.11
CA ASP A 78 2.38 4.42 -0.64
C ASP A 78 3.57 5.26 -1.15
N ALA A 79 4.81 4.72 -1.09
CA ALA A 79 5.96 5.39 -1.70
C ALA A 79 5.71 5.54 -3.20
N VAL A 80 5.60 6.79 -3.65
CA VAL A 80 5.78 7.12 -5.05
C VAL A 80 7.24 6.81 -5.33
N THR A 81 7.52 5.69 -6.00
CA THR A 81 8.87 5.32 -6.42
C THR A 81 9.47 6.55 -7.09
N PRO A 82 10.53 7.18 -6.53
CA PRO A 82 11.12 8.34 -7.17
C PRO A 82 11.57 7.87 -8.55
N LEU A 83 10.99 8.47 -9.60
CA LEU A 83 11.53 8.24 -10.92
C LEU A 83 13.00 8.66 -10.88
N PRO A 84 13.91 7.86 -11.46
CA PRO A 84 15.34 8.17 -11.43
C PRO A 84 15.55 9.61 -11.90
N THR A 85 16.42 10.35 -11.21
CA THR A 85 16.74 11.76 -11.50
C THR A 85 16.84 12.02 -13.00
N GLY A 86 15.97 12.89 -13.49
CA GLY A 86 15.60 12.95 -14.90
C GLY A 86 16.65 13.55 -15.82
N THR A 87 16.94 12.83 -16.90
CA THR A 87 17.75 13.28 -18.02
C THR A 87 16.90 13.63 -19.25
N THR A 88 15.68 14.18 -19.08
CA THR A 88 14.99 14.78 -20.23
C THR A 88 15.62 16.14 -20.55
N SER A 89 16.69 16.08 -21.34
CA SER A 89 17.33 17.22 -22.02
C SER A 89 17.56 18.46 -21.15
N GLY A 90 17.92 18.27 -19.88
CA GLY A 90 18.26 19.36 -18.97
C GLY A 90 17.08 20.13 -18.36
N ARG A 91 15.83 19.69 -18.54
CA ARG A 91 14.66 20.32 -17.90
C ARG A 91 14.43 19.87 -16.47
N GLY A 92 15.04 18.77 -16.03
CA GLY A 92 15.05 18.34 -14.63
C GLY A 92 13.85 17.49 -14.20
N TYR A 93 13.04 16.99 -15.13
CA TYR A 93 11.98 16.02 -14.85
C TYR A 93 12.27 14.64 -15.46
N SER A 94 11.61 13.61 -14.95
CA SER A 94 11.76 12.22 -15.39
C SER A 94 10.45 11.72 -15.95
N CYS A 95 10.50 11.02 -17.08
CA CYS A 95 9.32 10.37 -17.65
C CYS A 95 9.39 8.86 -17.46
N ASN A 96 8.26 8.26 -17.08
CA ASN A 96 8.02 6.84 -17.27
C ASN A 96 7.35 6.61 -18.64
N SER A 97 6.85 5.40 -18.92
CA SER A 97 6.24 5.08 -20.21
C SER A 97 4.97 5.88 -20.53
N ASN A 98 4.32 6.47 -19.53
CA ASN A 98 3.01 7.13 -19.67
C ASN A 98 3.02 8.60 -19.21
N GLU A 99 3.84 8.97 -18.23
CA GLU A 99 3.73 10.21 -17.46
C GLU A 99 5.10 10.76 -17.05
N CYS A 100 5.19 12.07 -16.86
CA CYS A 100 6.41 12.77 -16.47
C CYS A 100 6.24 13.44 -15.10
N TYR A 101 7.27 13.35 -14.25
CA TYR A 101 7.25 13.85 -12.89
C TYR A 101 8.53 14.64 -12.57
N TRP A 102 8.35 15.68 -11.76
CA TRP A 102 9.44 16.44 -11.17
C TRP A 102 10.14 15.63 -10.06
N PRO A 103 11.35 16.04 -9.62
CA PRO A 103 12.06 15.38 -8.53
C PRO A 103 11.31 15.42 -7.18
N ASP A 104 10.36 16.35 -7.03
CA ASP A 104 9.49 16.47 -5.86
C ASP A 104 8.27 15.53 -5.91
N GLY A 105 8.11 14.75 -6.99
CA GLY A 105 7.01 13.81 -7.20
C GLY A 105 5.74 14.43 -7.80
N SER A 106 5.71 15.74 -8.07
CA SER A 106 4.57 16.38 -8.73
C SER A 106 4.55 16.09 -10.24
N PHE A 107 3.35 16.05 -10.83
CA PHE A 107 3.17 15.78 -12.26
C PHE A 107 3.59 16.97 -13.14
N VAL A 108 4.29 16.69 -14.24
CA VAL A 108 4.69 17.70 -15.23
C VAL A 108 3.55 17.93 -16.22
N ILE A 109 2.93 19.11 -16.19
CA ILE A 109 1.88 19.47 -17.13
C ILE A 109 2.41 19.51 -18.57
N GLY A 110 1.54 19.26 -19.55
CA GLY A 110 1.93 19.16 -20.95
C GLY A 110 2.66 20.39 -21.53
N ALA A 111 2.46 21.58 -20.96
CA ALA A 111 3.14 22.81 -21.38
C ALA A 111 4.61 22.90 -20.92
N ASP A 112 4.97 22.24 -19.82
CA ASP A 112 6.34 22.26 -19.26
C ASP A 112 7.22 21.18 -19.90
N ARG A 113 6.59 20.20 -20.53
CA ARG A 113 7.25 19.12 -21.27
C ARG A 113 7.92 19.63 -22.54
N CYS A 114 9.03 18.99 -22.87
CA CYS A 114 9.79 19.28 -24.09
C CYS A 114 9.13 18.69 -25.34
N GLY A 115 8.35 17.61 -25.21
CA GLY A 115 7.61 17.03 -26.34
C GLY A 115 8.52 16.47 -27.42
N LEU A 116 8.12 16.64 -28.68
CA LEU A 116 8.82 16.08 -29.84
C LEU A 116 10.28 16.54 -29.94
N ALA A 117 10.61 17.74 -29.43
CA ALA A 117 11.97 18.26 -29.41
C ALA A 117 12.95 17.41 -28.57
N CYS A 118 12.44 16.61 -27.64
CA CYS A 118 13.22 15.70 -26.81
C CYS A 118 12.94 14.22 -27.10
N GLY A 119 12.24 13.90 -28.20
CA GLY A 119 11.84 12.53 -28.52
C GLY A 119 10.75 11.96 -27.60
N GLU A 120 10.04 12.81 -26.87
CA GLU A 120 8.89 12.41 -26.07
C GLU A 120 7.60 12.34 -26.91
N PRO A 121 6.54 11.67 -26.41
CA PRO A 121 5.20 11.80 -27.00
C PRO A 121 4.78 13.28 -27.11
N PRO A 122 4.05 13.65 -28.18
CA PRO A 122 3.71 15.05 -28.46
C PRO A 122 2.87 15.68 -27.35
N THR A 123 3.20 16.93 -27.03
CA THR A 123 2.42 17.78 -26.12
C THR A 123 1.17 18.33 -26.83
N SER A 124 0.26 18.93 -26.06
CA SER A 124 -0.86 19.67 -26.63
C SER A 124 -0.39 20.83 -27.53
N GLY A 125 0.76 21.44 -27.24
CA GLY A 125 1.38 22.46 -28.09
C GLY A 125 1.86 21.90 -29.43
N ASP A 126 2.50 20.74 -29.41
CA ASP A 126 2.97 20.05 -30.64
C ASP A 126 1.79 19.69 -31.55
N ILE A 127 0.70 19.19 -30.98
CA ILE A 127 -0.51 18.80 -31.71
C ILE A 127 -1.18 20.02 -32.35
N GLN A 128 -1.32 21.11 -31.60
CA GLN A 128 -1.91 22.35 -32.13
C GLN A 128 -1.03 22.96 -33.23
N THR A 129 0.29 22.96 -33.04
CA THR A 129 1.25 23.46 -34.04
C THR A 129 1.19 22.62 -35.32
N ARG A 130 1.19 21.29 -35.20
CA ARG A 130 1.02 20.38 -36.35
C ARG A 130 -0.27 20.65 -37.09
N SER A 131 -1.39 20.75 -36.36
CA SER A 131 -2.69 21.04 -36.95
C SER A 131 -2.69 22.39 -37.70
N GLY A 132 -1.96 23.38 -37.19
CA GLY A 132 -1.83 24.67 -37.87
C GLY A 132 -0.98 24.65 -39.13
N CYS A 133 0.06 23.82 -39.16
CA CYS A 133 0.83 23.56 -40.37
C CYS A 133 0.00 22.82 -41.42
N GLU A 134 -0.75 21.78 -41.03
CA GLU A 134 -1.67 21.04 -41.90
C GLU A 134 -2.77 21.94 -42.48
N ALA A 135 -3.29 22.87 -41.68
CA ALA A 135 -4.30 23.83 -42.10
C ALA A 135 -3.73 25.02 -42.90
N GLY A 136 -2.41 25.15 -42.99
CA GLY A 136 -1.72 26.17 -43.78
C GLY A 136 -1.71 27.59 -43.19
N TYR A 137 -2.14 27.77 -41.93
CA TYR A 137 -2.06 29.08 -41.25
C TYR A 137 -0.77 29.25 -40.43
N ILE A 138 -0.04 28.16 -40.16
CA ILE A 138 1.36 28.20 -39.73
C ILE A 138 2.20 27.83 -40.96
N THR A 139 3.03 28.77 -41.43
CA THR A 139 3.81 28.61 -42.67
C THR A 139 5.32 28.62 -42.44
N ASP A 140 5.76 28.65 -41.19
CA ASP A 140 7.18 28.58 -40.85
C ASP A 140 7.68 27.14 -41.11
N PRO A 141 8.60 26.94 -42.08
CA PRO A 141 9.02 25.60 -42.50
C PRO A 141 9.84 24.88 -41.43
N ASP A 142 10.62 25.60 -40.61
CA ASP A 142 11.43 24.98 -39.56
C ASP A 142 10.54 24.57 -38.38
N LEU A 143 9.54 25.39 -38.05
CA LEU A 143 8.54 25.06 -37.02
C LEU A 143 7.68 23.87 -37.44
N CYS A 144 7.17 23.83 -38.67
CA CYS A 144 6.36 22.72 -39.15
C CYS A 144 7.13 21.40 -39.22
N LYS A 145 8.39 21.46 -39.65
CA LYS A 145 9.29 20.31 -39.63
C LYS A 145 9.55 19.79 -38.22
N SER A 146 9.64 20.66 -37.22
CA SER A 146 9.87 20.27 -35.82
C SER A 146 8.74 19.41 -35.24
N VAL A 147 7.52 19.52 -35.78
CA VAL A 147 6.34 18.75 -35.36
C VAL A 147 5.97 17.61 -36.31
N GLY A 148 6.80 17.34 -37.32
CA GLY A 148 6.62 16.25 -38.28
C GLY A 148 5.60 16.54 -39.39
N ASN A 149 5.42 17.81 -39.76
CA ASN A 149 4.65 18.25 -40.91
C ASN A 149 5.56 18.62 -42.09
#